data_AF-A0AAE9JGP6-F1
#
_entry.id   AF-A0AAE9JGP6-F1
#
_cell.length_a   1.000
_cell.length_b   1.000
_cell.length_c   1.000
_cell.angle_alpha   90.00
_cell.angle_beta   90.00
_cell.angle_gamma   90.00
#
_symmetry.space_group_name_H-M   'P 1'
#
loop_
_entity.id
_entity.type
_entity.pdbx_description
1 polymer ?
#
loop_
_entity_poly.entity_id
_entity_poly.type
_entity_poly.pdbx_seq_one_letter_code
_entity_poly.pdbx_strand_id
1 'polypeptide(L)'
;MIPLTFLLGFYVSNVVSRWWRQFECLKWPEDFLSILCLLLPSKESRPARHQIARYLNLTSALAWRDVSTKIRLRFPCLRNIIDAGLLTEKEYEKLQDINEPSPGIRWLTPLHWVQQLIDAEIAAGRGSVNYVSVAMNELKAFRISFRRLYCHDWVCVPLVYTQVAALATYSYFFFCLFGRQDLNHDDFYSLDSFFPLFTVVQFLFFVGWFKVGQDLMRPFGLDDDDFELSYILDRNIVTSFTIVDSLQDDDPPKFEEDVFWKHHSEQQQMHQNMFLPKVPSSLKWGRIDLSRNAHKHPPKLHTYLEMKNQDPEEYKNRKNNKFIAW
;
A
#
# COMPACT_ATOMS: atom_id res chain seq x y z
N MET A 1 -0.21 -13.02 -35.77
CA MET A 1 0.48 -12.72 -34.50
C MET A 1 0.26 -11.29 -34.01
N ILE A 2 0.56 -10.26 -34.81
CA ILE A 2 0.45 -8.85 -34.41
C ILE A 2 -0.92 -8.47 -33.77
N PRO A 3 -2.08 -8.97 -34.25
CA PRO A 3 -3.37 -8.64 -33.63
C PRO A 3 -3.59 -9.25 -32.24
N LEU A 4 -3.06 -10.46 -31.99
CA LEU A 4 -3.23 -11.16 -30.71
C LEU A 4 -2.39 -10.50 -29.61
N THR A 5 -1.15 -10.14 -29.92
CA THR A 5 -0.24 -9.46 -28.98
C THR A 5 -0.83 -8.14 -28.48
N PHE A 6 -1.43 -7.33 -29.38
CA PHE A 6 -2.03 -6.06 -29.00
C PHE A 6 -3.26 -6.25 -28.11
N LEU A 7 -4.16 -7.15 -28.50
CA LEU A 7 -5.38 -7.42 -27.75
C LEU A 7 -5.08 -7.96 -26.35
N LEU A 8 -4.15 -8.92 -26.29
CA LEU A 8 -3.73 -9.54 -25.03
C LEU A 8 -2.98 -8.53 -24.14
N GLY A 9 -2.11 -7.70 -24.72
CA GLY A 9 -1.42 -6.64 -24.00
C GLY A 9 -2.35 -5.62 -23.39
N PHE A 10 -3.38 -5.17 -24.12
CA PHE A 10 -4.38 -4.26 -23.57
C PHE A 10 -5.20 -4.92 -22.46
N TYR A 11 -5.65 -6.17 -22.67
CA TYR A 11 -6.42 -6.92 -21.67
C TYR A 11 -5.63 -7.10 -20.37
N VAL A 12 -4.43 -7.67 -20.44
CA VAL A 12 -3.60 -7.96 -19.27
C VAL A 12 -3.17 -6.67 -18.57
N SER A 13 -2.78 -5.63 -19.31
CA SER A 13 -2.41 -4.33 -18.72
C SER A 13 -3.57 -3.71 -17.93
N ASN A 14 -4.80 -3.80 -18.44
CA ASN A 14 -5.98 -3.32 -17.72
C ASN A 14 -6.24 -4.14 -16.44
N VAL A 15 -6.11 -5.47 -16.50
CA VAL A 15 -6.24 -6.33 -15.32
C VAL A 15 -5.17 -6.00 -14.26
N VAL A 16 -3.90 -5.92 -14.65
CA VAL A 16 -2.79 -5.62 -13.74
C VAL A 16 -2.96 -4.23 -13.09
N SER A 17 -3.35 -3.22 -13.88
CA SER A 17 -3.64 -1.87 -13.37
C SER A 17 -4.74 -1.90 -12.30
N ARG A 18 -5.79 -2.69 -12.53
CA ARG A 18 -6.89 -2.88 -11.59
C ARG A 18 -6.48 -3.69 -10.37
N TRP A 19 -5.67 -4.73 -10.53
CA TRP A 19 -5.10 -5.52 -9.44
C TRP A 19 -4.32 -4.63 -8.47
N TRP A 20 -3.43 -3.77 -8.98
CA TRP A 20 -2.66 -2.84 -8.16
C TRP A 20 -3.55 -1.81 -7.44
N ARG A 21 -4.56 -1.26 -8.11
CA ARG A 21 -5.51 -0.33 -7.47
C ARG A 21 -6.31 -0.99 -6.34
N GLN A 22 -6.62 -2.28 -6.46
CA GLN A 22 -7.26 -3.05 -5.38
C GLN A 22 -6.32 -3.22 -4.19
N PHE A 23 -5.04 -3.52 -4.44
CA PHE A 23 -4.01 -3.56 -3.39
C PHE A 23 -3.89 -2.23 -2.65
N GLU A 24 -3.86 -1.11 -3.38
CA GLU A 24 -3.78 0.25 -2.80
C GLU A 24 -5.02 0.65 -1.97
N CYS A 25 -6.14 -0.09 -2.09
CA CYS A 25 -7.31 0.09 -1.24
C CYS A 25 -7.17 -0.57 0.14
N LEU A 26 -6.18 -1.45 0.34
CA LEU A 26 -5.87 -2.03 1.64
C LEU A 26 -5.22 -0.96 2.52
N LYS A 27 -6.01 -0.38 3.42
CA LYS A 27 -5.52 0.63 4.37
C LYS A 27 -5.10 -0.01 5.68
N TRP A 28 -4.01 0.51 6.20
CA TRP A 28 -3.36 0.10 7.43
C TRP A 28 -3.86 0.99 8.58
N PRO A 29 -4.26 0.46 9.74
CA PRO A 29 -4.81 1.25 10.85
C PRO A 29 -3.79 2.19 11.53
N GLU A 30 -2.49 1.97 11.34
CA GLU A 30 -1.40 2.63 12.08
C GLU A 30 -1.42 4.15 11.95
N ASP A 31 -1.69 4.68 10.76
CA ASP A 31 -1.73 6.13 10.52
C ASP A 31 -2.80 6.79 11.41
N PHE A 32 -4.00 6.23 11.41
CA PHE A 32 -5.09 6.72 12.25
C PHE A 32 -4.81 6.51 13.74
N LEU A 33 -4.27 5.35 14.13
CA LEU A 33 -3.99 5.03 15.53
C LEU A 33 -2.88 5.89 16.14
N SER A 34 -1.88 6.26 15.34
CA SER A 34 -0.83 7.19 15.77
C SER A 34 -1.40 8.58 16.04
N ILE A 35 -2.32 9.05 15.20
CA ILE A 35 -3.04 10.31 15.43
C ILE A 35 -3.98 10.19 16.64
N LEU A 36 -4.63 9.04 16.82
CA LEU A 36 -5.50 8.77 17.97
C LEU A 36 -4.74 8.90 19.30
N CYS A 37 -3.48 8.45 19.33
CA CYS A 37 -2.62 8.58 20.50
C CYS A 37 -2.30 10.05 20.84
N LEU A 38 -2.13 10.91 19.83
CA LEU A 38 -2.01 12.36 20.02
C LEU A 38 -3.32 13.04 20.41
N LEU A 39 -4.44 12.53 19.88
CA LEU A 39 -5.79 13.01 20.18
C LEU A 39 -6.17 12.70 21.63
N LEU A 40 -5.90 11.48 22.11
CA LEU A 40 -6.28 10.97 23.42
C LEU A 40 -5.03 10.53 24.22
N PRO A 41 -4.20 11.47 24.69
CA PRO A 41 -2.94 11.13 25.34
C PRO A 41 -3.10 10.56 26.75
N SER A 42 -4.22 10.87 27.43
CA SER A 42 -4.43 10.50 28.83
C SER A 42 -4.48 8.99 29.04
N LYS A 43 -3.93 8.50 30.16
CA LYS A 43 -4.07 7.09 30.59
C LYS A 43 -5.53 6.72 30.86
N GLU A 44 -6.36 7.68 31.25
CA GLU A 44 -7.81 7.47 31.46
C GLU A 44 -8.55 7.17 30.15
N SER A 45 -8.04 7.65 29.01
CA SER A 45 -8.61 7.39 27.68
C SER A 45 -8.16 6.06 27.08
N ARG A 46 -7.35 5.26 27.80
CA ARG A 46 -6.86 3.96 27.32
C ARG A 46 -7.99 3.01 26.91
N PRO A 47 -9.09 2.83 27.68
CA PRO A 47 -10.20 1.98 27.26
C PRO A 47 -10.84 2.47 25.95
N ALA A 48 -10.96 3.79 25.77
CA ALA A 48 -11.49 4.37 24.53
C ALA A 48 -10.55 4.10 23.35
N ARG A 49 -9.23 4.30 23.51
CA ARG A 49 -8.26 3.98 22.45
C ARG A 49 -8.28 2.50 22.07
N HIS A 50 -8.33 1.61 23.07
CA HIS A 50 -8.42 0.16 22.85
C HIS A 50 -9.71 -0.23 22.10
N GLN A 51 -10.85 0.34 22.51
CA GLN A 51 -12.12 0.08 21.84
C GLN A 51 -12.15 0.62 20.40
N ILE A 52 -11.58 1.80 20.16
CA ILE A 52 -11.45 2.37 18.82
C ILE A 52 -10.55 1.49 17.94
N ALA A 53 -9.40 1.04 18.44
CA ALA A 53 -8.52 0.11 17.74
C ALA A 53 -9.25 -1.18 17.35
N ARG A 54 -10.03 -1.75 18.28
CA ARG A 54 -10.86 -2.92 17.99
C ARG A 54 -11.90 -2.64 16.91
N TYR A 55 -12.55 -1.47 16.91
CA TYR A 55 -13.54 -1.10 15.89
C TYR A 55 -12.95 -0.95 14.48
N LEU A 56 -11.73 -0.43 14.34
CA LEU A 56 -11.06 -0.37 13.03
C LEU A 56 -10.78 -1.77 12.47
N ASN A 57 -10.31 -2.67 13.34
CA ASN A 57 -10.06 -4.07 12.99
C ASN A 57 -11.36 -4.84 12.72
N LEU A 58 -12.41 -4.57 13.50
CA LEU A 58 -13.76 -5.12 13.28
C LEU A 58 -14.32 -4.70 11.91
N THR A 59 -14.21 -3.42 11.54
CA THR A 59 -14.60 -2.97 10.20
C THR A 59 -13.81 -3.68 9.11
N SER A 60 -12.50 -3.85 9.29
CA SER A 60 -11.66 -4.57 8.33
C SER A 60 -12.11 -6.02 8.18
N ALA A 61 -12.37 -6.71 9.29
CA ALA A 61 -12.87 -8.09 9.28
C ALA A 61 -14.24 -8.21 8.61
N LEU A 62 -15.19 -7.31 8.92
CA LEU A 62 -16.52 -7.30 8.30
C LEU A 62 -16.46 -7.03 6.80
N ALA A 63 -15.72 -5.99 6.39
CA ALA A 63 -15.63 -5.60 4.98
C ALA A 63 -14.88 -6.65 4.15
N TRP A 64 -13.76 -7.17 4.65
CA TRP A 64 -12.99 -8.19 3.94
C TRP A 64 -13.70 -9.53 3.88
N ARG A 65 -14.55 -9.88 4.86
CA ARG A 65 -15.40 -11.07 4.79
C ARG A 65 -16.42 -11.01 3.64
N ASP A 66 -16.87 -9.82 3.28
CA ASP A 66 -17.82 -9.62 2.19
C ASP A 66 -17.15 -9.69 0.81
N VAL A 67 -15.85 -9.43 0.70
CA VAL A 67 -15.11 -9.39 -0.58
C VAL A 67 -14.19 -10.60 -0.78
N SER A 68 -13.60 -11.14 0.28
CA SER A 68 -12.61 -12.22 0.20
C SER A 68 -13.16 -13.58 0.60
N THR A 69 -12.90 -14.57 -0.25
CA THR A 69 -13.25 -15.97 0.04
C THR A 69 -12.44 -16.50 1.22
N LYS A 70 -11.15 -16.19 1.29
CA LYS A 70 -10.23 -16.58 2.38
C LYS A 70 -10.75 -16.10 3.75
N ILE A 71 -11.14 -14.83 3.86
CA ILE A 71 -11.70 -14.28 5.11
C ILE A 71 -13.10 -14.83 5.40
N ARG A 72 -13.92 -15.05 4.38
CA ARG A 72 -15.25 -15.67 4.56
C ARG A 72 -15.17 -17.09 5.10
N LEU A 73 -14.20 -17.88 4.64
CA LEU A 73 -13.96 -19.23 5.18
C LEU A 73 -13.43 -19.19 6.61
N ARG A 74 -12.62 -18.18 6.96
CA ARG A 74 -12.15 -17.95 8.33
C ARG A 74 -13.28 -17.52 9.28
N PHE A 75 -14.21 -16.68 8.83
CA PHE A 75 -15.35 -16.21 9.61
C PHE A 75 -16.69 -16.50 8.91
N PRO A 76 -17.16 -17.76 8.88
CA PRO A 76 -18.40 -18.11 8.18
C PRO A 76 -19.62 -17.35 8.68
N CYS A 77 -19.74 -17.17 10.00
CA CYS A 77 -20.80 -16.39 10.63
C CYS A 77 -20.24 -15.25 11.51
N LEU A 78 -21.07 -14.24 11.80
CA LEU A 78 -20.66 -13.13 12.67
C LEU A 78 -20.30 -13.60 14.08
N ARG A 79 -20.84 -14.72 14.56
CA ARG A 79 -20.46 -15.28 15.86
C ARG A 79 -18.99 -15.70 15.90
N ASN A 80 -18.40 -16.14 14.78
CA ASN A 80 -16.97 -16.43 14.74
C ASN A 80 -16.10 -15.18 14.96
N ILE A 81 -16.63 -13.99 14.65
CA ILE A 81 -15.96 -12.72 14.94
C ILE A 81 -16.03 -12.38 16.44
N ILE A 82 -17.11 -12.81 17.11
CA ILE A 82 -17.24 -12.76 18.58
C ILE A 82 -16.25 -13.72 19.23
N ASP A 83 -16.19 -14.97 18.75
CA ASP A 83 -15.23 -15.98 19.22
C ASP A 83 -13.78 -15.52 19.03
N ALA A 84 -13.50 -14.76 17.97
CA ALA A 84 -12.21 -14.14 17.72
C ALA A 84 -11.91 -12.90 18.59
N GLY A 85 -12.85 -12.46 19.43
CA GLY A 85 -12.68 -11.33 20.35
C GLY A 85 -12.75 -9.94 19.70
N LEU A 86 -13.12 -9.84 18.42
CA LEU A 86 -13.24 -8.56 17.71
C LEU A 86 -14.60 -7.88 17.94
N LEU A 87 -15.62 -8.66 18.29
CA LEU A 87 -17.00 -8.20 18.51
C LEU A 87 -17.51 -8.70 19.85
N THR A 88 -18.21 -7.86 20.61
CA THR A 88 -18.90 -8.30 21.85
C THR A 88 -20.35 -8.66 21.57
N GLU A 89 -20.98 -9.42 22.48
CA GLU A 89 -22.39 -9.83 22.32
C GLU A 89 -23.35 -8.62 22.21
N LYS A 90 -23.13 -7.59 23.04
CA LYS A 90 -23.95 -6.36 22.99
C LYS A 90 -23.77 -5.58 21.69
N GLU A 91 -22.57 -5.58 21.13
CA GLU A 91 -22.31 -4.94 19.84
C GLU A 91 -22.89 -5.75 18.69
N TYR A 92 -22.90 -7.08 18.81
CA TYR A 92 -23.55 -7.98 17.85
C TYR A 92 -25.04 -7.72 17.77
N GLU A 93 -25.75 -7.65 18.90
CA GLU A 93 -27.18 -7.29 18.94
C GLU A 93 -27.43 -5.97 18.21
N LYS A 94 -26.66 -4.92 18.53
CA LYS A 94 -26.76 -3.63 17.83
C LYS A 94 -26.50 -3.72 16.32
N LEU A 95 -25.54 -4.55 15.89
CA LEU A 95 -25.27 -4.76 14.47
C LEU A 95 -26.39 -5.54 13.77
N GLN A 96 -27.12 -6.39 14.49
CA GLN A 96 -28.31 -7.06 13.95
C GLN A 96 -29.45 -6.07 13.76
N ASP A 97 -29.77 -5.29 14.81
CA ASP A 97 -30.84 -4.30 14.80
C ASP A 97 -30.66 -3.27 13.66
N ILE A 98 -29.44 -2.79 13.46
CA ILE A 98 -29.10 -1.81 12.42
C ILE A 98 -29.19 -2.41 11.01
N ASN A 99 -29.01 -3.72 10.86
CA ASN A 99 -29.03 -4.36 9.55
C ASN A 99 -30.43 -4.56 9.00
N GLU A 100 -31.45 -4.71 9.85
CA GLU A 100 -32.84 -4.86 9.39
C GLU A 100 -33.30 -3.72 8.47
N PRO A 101 -33.14 -2.43 8.82
CA PRO A 101 -33.57 -1.33 7.96
C PRO A 101 -32.64 -1.05 6.77
N SER A 102 -31.36 -1.46 6.83
CA SER A 102 -30.36 -1.10 5.80
C SER A 102 -29.31 -2.20 5.59
N PRO A 103 -29.61 -3.22 4.75
CA PRO A 103 -28.65 -4.29 4.46
C PRO A 103 -27.45 -3.71 3.70
N GLY A 104 -26.27 -3.77 4.32
CA GLY A 104 -25.00 -3.27 3.74
C GLY A 104 -24.28 -2.21 4.56
N ILE A 105 -24.89 -1.68 5.63
CA ILE A 105 -24.25 -0.67 6.51
C ILE A 105 -23.31 -1.29 7.56
N ARG A 106 -23.39 -2.61 7.78
CA ARG A 106 -22.71 -3.33 8.89
C ARG A 106 -21.23 -3.01 9.02
N TRP A 107 -20.48 -2.99 7.91
CA TRP A 107 -19.04 -2.71 7.92
C TRP A 107 -18.73 -1.25 8.31
N LEU A 108 -19.63 -0.33 8.02
CA LEU A 108 -19.49 1.11 8.28
C LEU A 108 -19.84 1.47 9.73
N THR A 109 -20.74 0.70 10.35
CA THR A 109 -21.25 0.97 11.70
C THR A 109 -20.14 1.16 12.76
N PRO A 110 -19.10 0.30 12.86
CA PRO A 110 -18.02 0.52 13.82
C PRO A 110 -17.26 1.82 13.58
N LEU A 111 -17.07 2.24 12.33
CA LEU A 111 -16.42 3.52 12.00
C LEU A 111 -17.26 4.73 12.40
N HIS A 112 -18.57 4.58 12.55
CA HIS A 112 -19.42 5.63 13.11
C HIS A 112 -19.35 5.64 14.65
N TRP A 113 -19.31 4.48 15.29
CA TRP A 113 -19.07 4.38 16.73
C TRP A 113 -17.72 4.98 17.14
N VAL A 114 -16.68 4.85 16.31
CA VAL A 114 -15.40 5.55 16.53
C VAL A 114 -15.58 7.06 16.63
N GLN A 115 -16.41 7.67 15.78
CA GLN A 115 -16.66 9.12 15.83
C GLN A 115 -17.35 9.50 17.14
N GLN A 116 -18.37 8.74 17.52
CA GLN A 116 -19.13 8.99 18.76
C GLN A 116 -18.25 8.83 20.01
N LEU A 117 -17.33 7.85 20.01
CA LEU A 117 -16.36 7.68 21.10
C LEU A 117 -15.38 8.86 21.19
N ILE A 118 -14.88 9.34 20.04
CA ILE A 118 -14.02 10.52 20.01
C ILE A 118 -14.77 11.75 20.54
N ASP A 119 -16.00 11.99 20.07
CA ASP A 119 -16.80 13.12 20.52
C ASP A 119 -17.07 13.07 22.03
N ALA A 120 -17.32 11.88 22.59
CA ALA A 120 -17.52 11.68 24.02
C ALA A 120 -16.25 11.98 24.85
N GLU A 121 -15.07 11.56 24.38
CA GLU A 121 -13.80 11.86 25.05
C GLU A 121 -13.44 13.34 24.99
N ILE A 122 -13.73 14.01 23.87
CA ILE A 122 -13.52 15.44 23.70
C ILE A 122 -14.49 16.23 24.59
N ALA A 123 -15.77 15.86 24.63
CA ALA A 123 -16.76 16.48 25.51
C ALA A 123 -16.41 16.32 26.99
N ALA A 124 -15.75 15.22 27.35
CA ALA A 124 -15.25 14.99 28.70
C ALA A 124 -13.93 15.71 29.01
N GLY A 125 -13.37 16.49 28.07
CA GLY A 125 -12.14 17.25 28.24
C GLY A 125 -10.86 16.42 28.28
N ARG A 126 -10.91 15.14 27.87
CA ARG A 126 -9.75 14.23 27.89
C ARG A 126 -8.95 14.21 26.58
N GLY A 127 -9.52 14.79 25.51
CA GLY A 127 -8.89 14.82 24.19
C GLY A 127 -8.48 16.21 23.72
N SER A 128 -7.50 16.24 22.81
CA SER A 128 -7.02 17.46 22.16
C SER A 128 -7.84 17.80 20.93
N VAL A 129 -8.52 18.96 20.95
CA VAL A 129 -9.38 19.45 19.86
C VAL A 129 -8.58 19.65 18.56
N ASN A 130 -7.29 19.99 18.66
CA ASN A 130 -6.42 20.30 17.53
C ASN A 130 -6.25 19.13 16.55
N TYR A 131 -6.39 17.89 17.03
CA TYR A 131 -6.20 16.69 16.21
C TYR A 131 -7.50 16.06 15.70
N VAL A 132 -8.67 16.58 16.10
CA VAL A 132 -9.97 16.01 15.72
C VAL A 132 -10.15 16.03 14.20
N SER A 133 -9.89 17.18 13.55
CA SER A 133 -10.03 17.30 12.09
C SER A 133 -9.09 16.38 11.32
N VAL A 134 -7.86 16.21 11.82
CA VAL A 134 -6.85 15.31 11.25
C VAL A 134 -7.30 13.86 11.38
N ALA A 135 -7.73 13.45 12.58
CA ALA A 135 -8.26 12.11 12.84
C ALA A 135 -9.49 11.81 11.96
N MET A 136 -10.42 12.75 11.82
CA MET A 136 -11.61 12.58 10.98
C MET A 136 -11.28 12.47 9.50
N ASN A 137 -10.25 13.18 9.02
CA ASN A 137 -9.76 13.04 7.65
C ASN A 137 -9.16 11.66 7.39
N GLU A 138 -8.35 11.14 8.32
CA GLU A 138 -7.81 9.78 8.18
C GLU A 138 -8.89 8.70 8.30
N LEU A 139 -9.87 8.86 9.20
CA LEU A 139 -11.01 7.96 9.30
C LEU A 139 -11.85 7.97 8.02
N LYS A 140 -12.00 9.14 7.38
CA LYS A 140 -12.63 9.27 6.06
C LYS A 140 -11.81 8.56 4.99
N ALA A 141 -10.48 8.67 4.98
CA ALA A 141 -9.62 7.96 4.04
C ALA A 141 -9.77 6.43 4.19
N PHE A 142 -9.83 5.95 5.43
CA PHE A 142 -10.10 4.55 5.78
C PHE A 142 -11.47 4.09 5.23
N ARG A 143 -12.55 4.87 5.43
CA ARG A 143 -13.87 4.58 4.82
C ARG A 143 -13.85 4.52 3.31
N ILE A 144 -13.17 5.49 2.68
CA ILE A 144 -13.11 5.59 1.22
C ILE A 144 -12.42 4.35 0.64
N SER A 145 -11.42 3.80 1.31
CA SER A 145 -10.70 2.63 0.83
C SER A 145 -11.57 1.37 0.81
N PHE A 146 -12.34 1.09 1.87
CA PHE A 146 -13.32 0.01 1.86
C PHE A 146 -14.41 0.22 0.82
N ARG A 147 -14.94 1.44 0.68
CA ARG A 147 -15.92 1.73 -0.36
C ARG A 147 -15.36 1.47 -1.76
N ARG A 148 -14.11 1.86 -2.03
CA ARG A 148 -13.44 1.57 -3.31
C ARG A 148 -13.27 0.06 -3.51
N LEU A 149 -12.93 -0.68 -2.45
CA LEU A 149 -12.83 -2.13 -2.49
C LEU A 149 -14.18 -2.78 -2.87
N TYR A 150 -15.28 -2.36 -2.25
CA TYR A 150 -16.63 -2.80 -2.65
C TYR A 150 -16.98 -2.40 -4.09
N CYS A 151 -16.58 -1.22 -4.56
CA CYS A 151 -16.79 -0.84 -5.96
C CYS A 151 -15.99 -1.73 -6.92
N HIS A 152 -14.79 -2.16 -6.53
CA HIS A 152 -14.04 -3.14 -7.30
C HIS A 152 -14.77 -4.49 -7.31
N ASP A 153 -15.16 -5.03 -6.15
CA ASP A 153 -15.89 -6.29 -6.11
C ASP A 153 -17.19 -6.26 -6.95
N TRP A 154 -17.97 -5.18 -6.81
CA TRP A 154 -19.23 -5.02 -7.52
C TRP A 154 -19.06 -4.83 -9.04
N VAL A 155 -18.12 -3.98 -9.46
CA VAL A 155 -17.89 -3.66 -10.87
C VAL A 155 -16.61 -4.35 -11.34
N CYS A 156 -16.76 -5.60 -11.78
CA CYS A 156 -15.68 -6.41 -12.35
C CYS A 156 -15.24 -5.93 -13.76
N VAL A 157 -14.14 -6.49 -14.27
CA VAL A 157 -13.76 -6.32 -15.69
C VAL A 157 -14.93 -6.83 -16.56
N PRO A 158 -15.39 -6.06 -17.58
CA PRO A 158 -16.50 -6.48 -18.42
C PRO A 158 -16.25 -7.87 -19.02
N LEU A 159 -17.24 -8.76 -18.87
CA LEU A 159 -17.15 -10.14 -19.31
C LEU A 159 -16.81 -10.27 -20.80
N VAL A 160 -17.30 -9.34 -21.62
CA VAL A 160 -16.99 -9.32 -23.05
C VAL A 160 -15.49 -9.17 -23.33
N TYR A 161 -14.73 -8.44 -22.51
CA TYR A 161 -13.28 -8.29 -22.72
C TYR A 161 -12.54 -9.60 -22.46
N THR A 162 -12.91 -10.32 -21.40
CA THR A 162 -12.30 -11.62 -21.09
C THR A 162 -12.67 -12.65 -22.14
N GLN A 163 -13.93 -12.65 -22.61
CA GLN A 163 -14.41 -13.53 -23.67
C GLN A 163 -13.71 -13.30 -25.01
N VAL A 164 -13.54 -12.04 -25.43
CA VAL A 164 -12.84 -11.71 -26.67
C VAL A 164 -11.36 -12.13 -26.59
N ALA A 165 -10.69 -11.89 -25.46
CA ALA A 165 -9.32 -12.33 -25.25
C ALA A 165 -9.17 -13.87 -25.28
N ALA A 166 -10.10 -14.58 -24.63
CA ALA A 166 -10.13 -16.04 -24.64
C ALA A 166 -10.36 -16.58 -26.05
N LEU A 167 -11.37 -16.08 -26.76
CA LEU A 167 -11.72 -16.51 -28.11
C LEU A 167 -10.55 -16.26 -29.08
N ALA A 168 -9.92 -15.09 -29.02
CA ALA A 168 -8.79 -14.76 -29.89
C ALA A 168 -7.59 -15.68 -29.62
N THR A 169 -7.28 -15.93 -28.35
CA THR A 169 -6.16 -16.80 -27.93
C THR A 169 -6.41 -18.25 -28.35
N TYR A 170 -7.59 -18.80 -28.03
CA TYR A 170 -7.92 -20.19 -28.32
C TYR A 170 -8.15 -20.45 -29.80
N SER A 171 -8.81 -19.54 -30.52
CA SER A 171 -8.98 -19.69 -31.98
C SER A 171 -7.63 -19.65 -32.70
N TYR A 172 -6.72 -18.78 -32.27
CA TYR A 172 -5.37 -18.73 -32.84
C TYR A 172 -4.66 -20.08 -32.72
N PHE A 173 -4.65 -20.69 -31.53
CA PHE A 173 -4.01 -21.98 -31.33
C PHE A 173 -4.78 -23.15 -31.94
N PHE A 174 -6.11 -23.08 -32.01
CA PHE A 174 -6.93 -24.05 -32.73
C PHE A 174 -6.51 -24.13 -34.20
N PHE A 175 -6.34 -23.01 -34.89
CA PHE A 175 -5.85 -23.02 -36.27
C PHE A 175 -4.36 -23.39 -36.37
N CYS A 176 -3.53 -23.07 -35.38
CA CYS A 176 -2.13 -23.51 -35.37
C CYS A 176 -1.99 -25.03 -35.28
N LEU A 177 -2.93 -25.74 -34.64
CA LEU A 177 -2.92 -27.20 -34.59
C LEU A 177 -2.96 -27.82 -35.99
N PHE A 178 -3.67 -27.21 -36.94
CA PHE A 178 -3.75 -27.68 -38.32
C PHE A 178 -2.68 -27.04 -39.21
N GLY A 179 -2.51 -25.72 -39.10
CA GLY A 179 -1.68 -24.94 -40.02
C GLY A 179 -0.18 -25.04 -39.79
N ARG A 180 0.27 -25.66 -38.69
CA ARG A 180 1.70 -25.88 -38.39
C ARG A 180 2.10 -27.35 -38.36
N GLN A 181 1.26 -28.23 -38.89
CA GLN A 181 1.66 -29.60 -39.17
C GLN A 181 2.65 -29.59 -40.34
N ASP A 182 3.76 -30.31 -40.21
CA ASP A 182 4.65 -30.56 -41.33
C ASP A 182 4.07 -31.71 -42.16
N LEU A 183 3.68 -31.40 -43.40
CA LEU A 183 3.02 -32.36 -44.30
C LEU A 183 4.02 -33.08 -45.22
N ASN A 184 5.27 -32.63 -45.26
CA ASN A 184 6.30 -33.18 -46.15
C ASN A 184 7.25 -34.08 -45.35
N HIS A 185 7.07 -35.39 -45.49
CA HIS A 185 7.82 -36.41 -44.75
C HIS A 185 9.26 -36.65 -45.27
N ASP A 186 9.73 -35.87 -46.25
CA ASP A 186 11.03 -36.08 -46.88
C ASP A 186 12.19 -35.46 -46.07
N ASP A 187 11.90 -34.53 -45.14
CA ASP A 187 12.89 -33.88 -44.26
C ASP A 187 12.83 -34.46 -42.83
N PHE A 188 13.13 -35.77 -42.71
CA PHE A 188 13.18 -36.53 -41.44
C PHE A 188 14.18 -35.97 -40.39
N TYR A 189 14.98 -34.97 -40.75
CA TYR A 189 16.01 -34.36 -39.89
C TYR A 189 15.60 -33.03 -39.25
N SER A 190 14.39 -32.50 -39.53
CA SER A 190 13.94 -31.27 -38.89
C SER A 190 13.24 -31.57 -37.55
N LEU A 191 13.78 -31.03 -36.44
CA LEU A 191 13.22 -31.22 -35.09
C LEU A 191 11.76 -30.78 -34.99
N ASP A 192 11.35 -29.78 -35.78
CA ASP A 192 10.00 -29.23 -35.82
C ASP A 192 8.96 -30.19 -36.47
N SER A 193 9.41 -31.16 -37.27
CA SER A 193 8.55 -32.18 -37.92
C SER A 193 8.05 -33.23 -36.93
N PHE A 194 8.88 -33.61 -35.95
CA PHE A 194 8.50 -34.55 -34.89
C PHE A 194 7.87 -33.85 -33.67
N PHE A 195 8.38 -32.67 -33.31
CA PHE A 195 7.90 -31.89 -32.17
C PHE A 195 7.92 -30.40 -32.49
N PRO A 196 6.77 -29.70 -32.54
CA PRO A 196 6.70 -28.32 -32.99
C PRO A 196 7.16 -27.35 -31.89
N LEU A 197 8.47 -27.35 -31.60
CA LEU A 197 9.11 -26.65 -30.48
C LEU A 197 8.72 -25.17 -30.46
N PHE A 198 8.82 -24.49 -31.60
CA PHE A 198 8.51 -23.05 -31.67
C PHE A 198 7.03 -22.77 -31.46
N THR A 199 6.15 -23.67 -31.88
CA THR A 199 4.71 -23.54 -31.63
C THR A 199 4.39 -23.75 -30.15
N VAL A 200 5.05 -24.70 -29.49
CA VAL A 200 4.91 -24.92 -28.04
C VAL A 200 5.42 -23.72 -27.26
N VAL A 201 6.57 -23.15 -27.61
CA VAL A 201 7.08 -21.92 -26.97
C VAL A 201 6.11 -20.75 -27.16
N GLN A 202 5.56 -20.57 -28.37
CA GLN A 202 4.52 -19.56 -28.61
C GLN A 202 3.27 -19.83 -27.78
N PHE A 203 2.84 -21.08 -27.65
CA PHE A 203 1.71 -21.47 -26.81
C PHE A 203 1.93 -21.08 -25.35
N LEU A 204 3.08 -21.46 -24.78
CA LEU A 204 3.43 -21.09 -23.40
C LEU A 204 3.43 -19.57 -23.21
N PHE A 205 3.96 -18.81 -24.16
CA PHE A 205 3.99 -17.36 -24.08
C PHE A 205 2.58 -16.73 -24.11
N PHE A 206 1.76 -17.03 -25.12
CA PHE A 206 0.46 -16.37 -25.28
C PHE A 206 -0.61 -16.91 -24.33
N VAL A 207 -0.66 -18.23 -24.11
CA VAL A 207 -1.60 -18.82 -23.14
C VAL A 207 -1.18 -18.49 -21.72
N GLY A 208 0.13 -18.53 -21.42
CA GLY A 208 0.66 -18.08 -20.13
C GLY A 208 0.35 -16.61 -19.88
N TRP A 209 0.55 -15.73 -20.87
CA TRP A 209 0.22 -14.31 -20.73
C TRP A 209 -1.28 -14.06 -20.56
N PHE A 210 -2.14 -14.82 -21.25
CA PHE A 210 -3.58 -14.81 -20.99
C PHE A 210 -3.93 -15.28 -19.57
N LYS A 211 -3.27 -16.33 -19.08
CA LYS A 211 -3.44 -16.86 -17.72
C LYS A 211 -3.09 -15.84 -16.65
N VAL A 212 -1.99 -15.10 -16.80
CA VAL A 212 -1.66 -13.97 -15.91
C VAL A 212 -2.84 -12.99 -15.79
N GLY A 213 -3.53 -12.69 -16.89
CA GLY A 213 -4.73 -11.84 -16.86
C GLY A 213 -5.95 -12.49 -16.20
N GLN A 214 -6.05 -13.82 -16.20
CA GLN A 214 -7.14 -14.53 -15.52
C GLN A 214 -6.91 -14.59 -14.00
N ASP A 215 -5.69 -14.95 -13.60
CA ASP A 215 -5.32 -15.19 -12.20
C ASP A 215 -5.36 -13.86 -11.41
N LEU A 216 -4.83 -12.78 -11.98
CA LEU A 216 -4.86 -11.46 -11.34
C LEU A 216 -6.24 -10.78 -11.34
N MET A 217 -7.26 -11.37 -11.97
CA MET A 217 -8.58 -10.74 -12.10
C MET A 217 -9.36 -10.73 -10.78
N ARG A 218 -9.10 -11.69 -9.87
CA ARG A 218 -9.79 -11.83 -8.58
C ARG A 218 -8.80 -12.04 -7.43
N PRO A 219 -8.09 -10.99 -6.99
CA PRO A 219 -6.98 -11.11 -6.03
C PRO A 219 -7.37 -11.42 -4.58
N PHE A 220 -8.64 -11.78 -4.33
CA PHE A 220 -9.20 -12.02 -3.01
C PHE A 220 -9.77 -13.45 -2.89
N GLY A 221 -9.36 -14.33 -3.79
CA GLY A 221 -9.75 -15.73 -3.84
C GLY A 221 -8.95 -16.61 -2.88
N LEU A 222 -8.50 -17.75 -3.42
CA LEU A 222 -7.73 -18.78 -2.72
C LEU A 222 -6.49 -19.20 -3.51
N ASP A 223 -6.13 -18.45 -4.55
CA ASP A 223 -4.95 -18.73 -5.37
C ASP A 223 -3.67 -18.36 -4.59
N ASP A 224 -2.54 -18.96 -4.95
CA ASP A 224 -1.27 -18.78 -4.22
C ASP A 224 -0.76 -17.32 -4.28
N ASP A 225 -1.07 -16.60 -5.36
CA ASP A 225 -0.67 -15.20 -5.59
C ASP A 225 -1.74 -14.18 -5.14
N ASP A 226 -2.85 -14.64 -4.54
CA ASP A 226 -3.87 -13.76 -4.00
C ASP A 226 -3.39 -13.01 -2.76
N PHE A 227 -4.01 -11.86 -2.46
CA PHE A 227 -3.64 -11.08 -1.30
C PHE A 227 -3.87 -11.86 0.01
N GLU A 228 -2.85 -11.87 0.86
CA GLU A 228 -2.87 -12.54 2.17
C GLU A 228 -3.62 -11.73 3.23
N LEU A 229 -4.92 -11.53 3.02
CA LEU A 229 -5.77 -10.76 3.94
C LEU A 229 -5.84 -11.34 5.34
N SER A 230 -5.72 -12.66 5.50
CA SER A 230 -5.73 -13.29 6.83
C SER A 230 -4.52 -12.84 7.64
N TYR A 231 -3.33 -12.88 7.03
CA TYR A 231 -2.10 -12.38 7.64
C TYR A 231 -2.19 -10.88 7.93
N ILE A 232 -2.66 -10.09 6.96
CA ILE A 232 -2.81 -8.64 7.12
C ILE A 232 -3.74 -8.32 8.29
N LEU A 233 -4.85 -9.04 8.43
CA LEU A 233 -5.78 -8.84 9.55
C LEU A 233 -5.11 -9.15 10.90
N ASP A 234 -4.42 -10.28 11.02
CA ASP A 234 -3.74 -10.67 12.26
C ASP A 234 -2.65 -9.66 12.64
N ARG A 235 -1.85 -9.26 11.65
CA ARG A 235 -0.82 -8.23 11.81
C ARG A 235 -1.43 -6.90 12.25
N ASN A 236 -2.55 -6.49 11.65
CA ASN A 236 -3.24 -5.25 12.00
C ASN A 236 -3.78 -5.30 13.42
N ILE A 237 -4.35 -6.41 13.87
CA ILE A 237 -4.85 -6.58 15.23
C ILE A 237 -3.71 -6.41 16.25
N VAL A 238 -2.62 -7.16 16.08
CA VAL A 238 -1.47 -7.11 16.99
C VAL A 238 -0.84 -5.71 17.01
N THR A 239 -0.59 -5.14 15.83
CA THR A 239 0.01 -3.80 15.70
C THR A 239 -0.90 -2.73 16.30
N SER A 240 -2.21 -2.82 16.07
CA SER A 240 -3.17 -1.83 16.57
C SER A 240 -3.18 -1.75 18.08
N PHE A 241 -3.27 -2.89 18.76
CA PHE A 241 -3.25 -2.94 20.22
C PHE A 241 -1.88 -2.53 20.77
N THR A 242 -0.79 -2.93 20.10
CA THR A 242 0.56 -2.49 20.48
C THR A 242 0.70 -0.97 20.43
N ILE A 243 0.15 -0.30 19.41
CA ILE A 243 0.19 1.17 19.29
C ILE A 243 -0.59 1.85 20.42
N VAL A 244 -1.85 1.46 20.64
CA VAL A 244 -2.73 2.20 21.57
C VAL A 244 -2.51 1.90 23.05
N ASP A 245 -1.93 0.73 23.35
CA ASP A 245 -1.61 0.28 24.69
C ASP A 245 -0.10 0.40 24.94
N SER A 246 0.71 -0.56 24.49
CA SER A 246 2.12 -0.69 24.87
C SER A 246 2.97 0.53 24.48
N LEU A 247 2.89 0.99 23.23
CA LEU A 247 3.71 2.09 22.73
C LEU A 247 3.26 3.45 23.27
N GLN A 248 1.97 3.60 23.55
CA GLN A 248 1.42 4.85 24.08
C GLN A 248 1.65 4.99 25.59
N ASP A 249 1.65 3.88 26.33
CA ASP A 249 1.88 3.89 27.77
C ASP A 249 3.38 3.82 28.13
N ASP A 250 4.26 3.47 27.18
CA ASP A 250 5.71 3.43 27.37
C ASP A 250 6.33 4.83 27.23
N ASP A 251 6.98 5.29 28.30
CA ASP A 251 7.67 6.58 28.29
C ASP A 251 8.97 6.45 27.48
N PRO A 252 9.31 7.43 26.62
CA PRO A 252 10.57 7.39 25.90
C PRO A 252 11.74 7.32 26.88
N PRO A 253 12.83 6.62 26.53
CA PRO A 253 14.05 6.63 27.34
C PRO A 253 14.46 8.06 27.66
N LYS A 254 15.01 8.25 28.87
CA LYS A 254 15.57 9.55 29.24
C LYS A 254 16.62 9.93 28.20
N PHE A 255 16.68 11.21 27.88
CA PHE A 255 17.67 11.72 26.95
C PHE A 255 19.07 11.36 27.43
N GLU A 256 19.79 10.62 26.60
CA GLU A 256 21.21 10.31 26.76
C GLU A 256 21.94 10.88 25.55
N GLU A 257 23.08 11.54 25.79
CA GLU A 257 23.86 12.12 24.71
C GLU A 257 24.37 11.02 23.77
N ASP A 258 23.77 10.97 22.59
CA ASP A 258 24.25 10.11 21.53
C ASP A 258 25.58 10.62 20.95
N VAL A 259 26.12 9.80 20.07
CA VAL A 259 27.41 10.07 19.42
C VAL A 259 27.40 11.34 18.57
N PHE A 260 26.25 11.70 17.99
CA PHE A 260 26.09 12.90 17.17
C PHE A 260 26.01 14.16 18.02
N TRP A 261 25.30 14.09 19.15
CA TRP A 261 25.16 15.18 20.10
C TRP A 261 26.50 15.55 20.74
N LYS A 262 27.27 14.55 21.19
CA LYS A 262 28.62 14.76 21.77
C LYS A 262 29.54 15.49 20.79
N HIS A 263 29.57 15.04 19.55
CA HIS A 263 30.39 15.67 18.52
C HIS A 263 29.96 17.12 18.23
N HIS A 264 28.66 17.39 18.17
CA HIS A 264 28.16 18.76 18.04
C HIS A 264 28.62 19.64 19.21
N SER A 265 28.55 19.14 20.45
CA SER A 265 29.04 19.85 21.64
C SER A 265 30.55 20.11 21.61
N GLU A 266 31.35 19.13 21.21
CA GLU A 266 32.81 19.27 21.03
C GLU A 266 33.15 20.32 19.97
N GLN A 267 32.44 20.31 18.83
CA GLN A 267 32.61 21.33 17.80
C GLN A 267 32.26 22.73 18.32
N GLN A 268 31.16 22.89 19.06
CA GLN A 268 30.81 24.19 19.63
C GLN A 268 31.88 24.68 20.62
N GLN A 269 32.41 23.81 21.48
CA GLN A 269 33.50 24.16 22.39
C GLN A 269 34.79 24.56 21.66
N MET A 270 35.15 23.86 20.57
CA MET A 270 36.30 24.24 19.75
C MET A 270 36.12 25.60 19.06
N HIS A 271 34.92 25.91 18.57
CA HIS A 271 34.62 27.20 17.96
C HIS A 271 34.62 28.35 18.98
N GLN A 272 34.24 28.07 20.23
CA GLN A 272 34.22 29.08 21.29
C GLN A 272 35.62 29.40 21.84
N ASN A 273 36.55 28.43 21.76
CA ASN A 273 37.90 28.54 22.34
C ASN A 273 39.00 28.95 21.34
N MET A 274 38.72 29.08 20.02
CA MET A 274 39.73 29.52 19.04
C MET A 274 39.11 30.10 17.75
N PHE A 275 39.68 31.21 17.25
CA PHE A 275 39.44 31.78 15.90
C PHE A 275 40.00 30.87 14.79
N LEU A 276 39.56 29.61 14.70
CA LEU A 276 39.95 28.69 13.64
C LEU A 276 38.86 28.59 12.56
N PRO A 277 39.27 28.39 11.29
CA PRO A 277 38.34 28.27 10.17
C PRO A 277 37.47 27.02 10.34
N LYS A 278 36.20 27.11 9.92
CA LYS A 278 35.20 26.03 9.94
C LYS A 278 35.82 24.71 9.50
N VAL A 279 36.06 23.80 10.44
CA VAL A 279 36.42 22.42 10.12
C VAL A 279 35.22 21.81 9.38
N PRO A 280 35.41 21.15 8.23
CA PRO A 280 34.30 20.53 7.51
C PRO A 280 33.58 19.56 8.46
N SER A 281 32.25 19.58 8.41
CA SER A 281 31.34 18.73 9.19
C SER A 281 31.43 17.26 8.76
N SER A 282 32.65 16.70 8.69
CA SER A 282 32.84 15.34 8.30
C SER A 282 32.60 14.44 9.50
N LEU A 283 31.47 13.75 9.49
CA LEU A 283 31.20 12.64 10.38
C LEU A 283 32.07 11.42 9.96
N LYS A 284 33.39 11.44 10.28
CA LYS A 284 34.31 10.28 10.34
C LYS A 284 34.20 9.38 11.59
N TRP A 285 33.37 8.33 11.57
CA TRP A 285 33.21 7.41 12.72
C TRP A 285 33.49 5.95 12.29
N GLY A 286 34.54 5.32 12.83
CA GLY A 286 34.87 3.91 12.58
C GLY A 286 35.14 3.56 11.09
N ARG A 287 34.67 2.39 10.62
CA ARG A 287 34.77 1.96 9.20
C ARG A 287 33.73 2.61 8.27
N ILE A 288 32.78 3.40 8.79
CA ILE A 288 31.66 3.93 8.00
C ILE A 288 31.72 5.46 7.99
N ASP A 289 32.26 5.99 6.89
CA ASP A 289 32.36 7.44 6.63
C ASP A 289 31.07 7.93 5.94
N LEU A 290 30.05 8.24 6.75
CA LEU A 290 28.70 8.59 6.26
C LEU A 290 28.67 9.94 5.53
N SER A 291 29.49 10.92 5.95
CA SER A 291 29.45 12.26 5.35
C SER A 291 30.21 12.35 4.03
N ARG A 292 31.31 11.60 3.83
CA ARG A 292 32.08 11.67 2.58
C ARG A 292 31.31 11.16 1.36
N ASN A 293 30.33 10.28 1.54
CA ASN A 293 29.56 9.73 0.42
C ASN A 293 28.28 10.54 0.11
N ALA A 294 27.74 11.28 1.08
CA ALA A 294 26.61 12.19 0.85
C ALA A 294 26.93 13.26 -0.21
N HIS A 295 28.16 13.81 -0.16
CA HIS A 295 28.63 14.78 -1.17
C HIS A 295 29.05 14.15 -2.50
N LYS A 296 29.24 12.82 -2.58
CA LYS A 296 29.60 12.12 -3.83
C LYS A 296 28.40 11.81 -4.71
N HIS A 297 27.21 11.75 -4.12
CA HIS A 297 25.94 11.55 -4.82
C HIS A 297 24.92 12.61 -4.41
N PRO A 298 25.21 13.92 -4.58
CA PRO A 298 24.19 14.92 -4.36
C PRO A 298 23.04 14.66 -5.36
N PRO A 299 21.77 14.86 -4.96
CA PRO A 299 20.68 14.84 -5.92
C PRO A 299 21.03 15.84 -7.04
N LYS A 300 20.98 15.38 -8.31
CA LYS A 300 21.20 16.25 -9.47
C LYS A 300 20.01 17.21 -9.56
N LEU A 301 20.08 18.31 -8.81
CA LEU A 301 19.11 19.38 -8.86
C LEU A 301 19.29 20.09 -10.20
N HIS A 302 18.36 19.87 -11.13
CA HIS A 302 18.35 20.48 -12.47
C HIS A 302 18.30 22.02 -12.45
N THR A 303 18.03 22.62 -11.28
CA THR A 303 17.86 24.08 -11.09
C THR A 303 18.93 24.68 -10.16
N TYR A 304 19.97 23.93 -9.79
CA TYR A 304 21.02 24.49 -8.93
C TYR A 304 21.95 25.41 -9.73
N LEU A 305 21.76 26.72 -9.58
CA LEU A 305 22.75 27.73 -9.96
C LEU A 305 23.74 27.88 -8.81
N GLU A 306 24.95 27.39 -9.01
CA GLU A 306 26.06 27.61 -8.09
C GLU A 306 26.38 29.12 -8.11
N MET A 307 25.92 29.86 -7.09
CA MET A 307 26.31 31.25 -6.88
C MET A 307 27.75 31.24 -6.37
N LYS A 308 28.72 31.05 -7.28
CA LYS A 308 30.09 31.48 -7.01
C LYS A 308 30.03 33.00 -6.80
N ASN A 309 30.81 33.52 -5.87
CA ASN A 309 31.09 34.94 -5.76
C ASN A 309 31.75 35.38 -7.09
N GLN A 310 30.93 35.67 -8.10
CA GLN A 310 31.34 36.16 -9.40
C GLN A 310 31.32 37.68 -9.33
N ASP A 311 32.42 38.28 -9.77
CA ASP A 311 32.50 39.73 -9.96
C ASP A 311 31.29 40.24 -10.76
N PRO A 312 30.70 41.40 -10.39
CA PRO A 312 29.49 41.94 -11.02
C PRO A 312 29.55 42.09 -12.55
N GLU A 313 30.74 42.15 -13.12
CA GLU A 313 30.96 42.31 -14.57
C GLU A 313 30.78 41.01 -15.38
N GLU A 314 30.87 39.82 -14.77
CA GLU A 314 30.67 38.55 -15.50
C GLU A 314 29.19 38.33 -15.87
N TYR A 315 28.26 38.94 -15.14
CA TYR A 315 26.81 38.81 -15.36
C TYR A 315 26.32 39.55 -16.61
N LYS A 316 26.98 40.66 -17.00
CA LYS A 316 26.61 41.42 -18.21
C LYS A 316 26.88 40.64 -19.50
N ASN A 317 27.94 39.84 -19.54
CA ASN A 317 28.33 39.11 -20.75
C ASN A 317 27.49 37.85 -21.03
N ARG A 318 26.81 37.27 -20.02
CA ARG A 318 26.00 36.06 -20.22
C ARG A 318 24.59 36.33 -20.78
N LYS A 319 24.06 37.56 -20.69
CA LYS A 319 22.74 37.90 -21.27
C LYS A 319 22.71 37.87 -22.80
N ASN A 320 23.86 37.97 -23.46
CA ASN A 320 23.91 38.01 -24.93
C ASN A 320 24.01 36.64 -25.61
N ASN A 321 24.21 35.56 -24.86
CA ASN A 321 24.34 34.22 -25.43
C ASN A 321 23.55 33.21 -24.59
N LYS A 322 22.28 33.01 -24.95
CA LYS A 322 21.58 31.69 -24.98
C LYS A 322 20.08 31.87 -25.20
N PHE A 323 19.67 31.88 -26.47
CA PHE A 323 18.43 31.24 -26.91
C PHE A 323 18.84 30.12 -27.86
N ILE A 324 19.04 28.92 -27.33
CA ILE A 324 18.80 27.66 -28.07
C ILE A 324 18.19 26.71 -27.04
N ALA A 325 16.88 26.51 -27.16
CA ALA A 325 16.11 25.53 -26.43
C ALA A 325 16.20 24.17 -27.15
N TRP A 326 16.26 23.10 -26.36
CA TRP A 326 15.67 21.81 -26.68
C TRP A 326 14.72 21.46 -25.55
#